data_AF-A0A816RTI5-F1
#
_entry.id   AF-A0A816RTI5-F1
#
_cell.length_a   1.000
_cell.length_b   1.000
_cell.length_c   1.000
_cell.angle_alpha   90.00
_cell.angle_beta   90.00
_cell.angle_gamma   90.00
#
_symmetry.space_group_name_H-M   'P 1'
#
loop_
_entity.id
_entity.type
_entity.pdbx_description
1 polymer ?
#
loop_
_entity_poly.entity_id
_entity_poly.type
_entity_poly.pdbx_seq_one_letter_code
_entity_poly.pdbx_strand_id
1 'polypeptide(L)'
;LRINETNNRSSQIFDMNHLKECIESDHVCQGGRLELIIDTKMNFGLFHKNALKCSICDHATNLTNFPTRSNGIQEPNHCIYSAGAISGIGYDATHFLLSLLGLSTPHRANFYKQVHNLYDQLFYFAHQDFLCLIDDVRRANQCELNVVMDLTVSLDGTWKKRGHQSLYGMVFLIEAESGALGQFVARQFVADNLSRTIRRMDSSSHSQFVA
;
A
#
# COMPACT_ATOMS: atom_id res chain seq x y z
N LEU A 1 32.70 -8.85 -13.81
CA LEU A 1 31.48 -9.54 -14.29
C LEU A 1 30.93 -8.74 -15.48
N ARG A 2 30.65 -9.36 -16.64
CA ARG A 2 29.88 -8.70 -17.71
C ARG A 2 28.43 -9.15 -17.58
N ILE A 3 27.54 -8.24 -17.24
CA ILE A 3 26.10 -8.48 -17.21
C ILE A 3 25.56 -7.93 -18.54
N ASN A 4 25.24 -8.81 -19.48
CA ASN A 4 24.58 -8.42 -20.73
C ASN A 4 23.06 -8.55 -20.53
N GLU A 5 22.33 -7.45 -20.57
CA GLU A 5 20.88 -7.48 -20.52
C GLU A 5 20.30 -7.84 -21.89
N THR A 6 19.43 -8.84 -21.92
CA THR A 6 18.44 -9.02 -22.97
C THR A 6 17.09 -8.64 -22.37
N ASN A 7 16.56 -7.48 -22.80
CA ASN A 7 15.25 -6.92 -22.48
C ASN A 7 14.29 -7.87 -21.73
N ASN A 8 13.98 -7.56 -20.47
CA ASN A 8 12.65 -7.85 -19.94
C ASN A 8 12.33 -7.00 -18.70
N ARG A 9 11.22 -6.25 -18.75
CA ARG A 9 10.62 -5.56 -17.60
C ARG A 9 9.92 -6.57 -16.69
N SER A 10 10.68 -7.53 -16.17
CA SER A 10 10.20 -8.53 -15.21
C SER A 10 10.57 -8.11 -13.79
N SER A 11 9.73 -8.45 -12.82
CA SER A 11 9.93 -8.22 -11.39
C SER A 11 11.21 -8.87 -10.89
N GLN A 12 12.33 -8.14 -10.88
CA GLN A 12 13.64 -8.64 -10.45
C GLN A 12 13.83 -8.41 -8.95
N ILE A 13 14.52 -9.34 -8.29
CA ILE A 13 14.90 -9.26 -6.86
C ILE A 13 16.13 -8.36 -6.66
N PHE A 14 16.82 -8.04 -7.76
CA PHE A 14 17.94 -7.11 -7.83
C PHE A 14 17.68 -6.13 -8.96
N ASP A 15 17.91 -4.84 -8.71
CA ASP A 15 18.04 -3.86 -9.78
C ASP A 15 19.39 -4.08 -10.48
N MET A 16 19.34 -4.60 -11.71
CA MET A 16 20.55 -4.96 -12.46
C MET A 16 21.34 -3.74 -12.92
N ASN A 17 20.72 -2.57 -13.09
CA ASN A 17 21.42 -1.33 -13.39
C ASN A 17 22.16 -0.84 -12.14
N HIS A 18 21.49 -0.83 -10.99
CA HIS A 18 22.14 -0.51 -9.70
C HIS A 18 23.30 -1.46 -9.39
N LEU A 19 23.11 -2.77 -9.62
CA LEU A 19 24.18 -3.76 -9.44
C LEU A 19 25.37 -3.48 -10.36
N LYS A 20 25.10 -3.14 -11.63
CA LYS A 20 26.15 -2.79 -12.59
C LYS A 20 26.90 -1.54 -12.15
N GLU A 21 26.20 -0.49 -11.76
CA GLU A 21 26.79 0.76 -11.25
C GLU A 21 27.67 0.49 -10.02
N CYS A 22 27.20 -0.29 -9.04
CA CYS A 22 27.98 -0.67 -7.88
C CYS A 22 29.27 -1.41 -8.28
N ILE A 23 29.19 -2.39 -9.19
CA ILE A 23 30.36 -3.16 -9.64
C ILE A 23 31.34 -2.29 -10.44
N GLU A 24 30.85 -1.42 -11.32
CA GLU A 24 31.69 -0.55 -12.16
C GLU A 24 32.38 0.55 -11.36
N SER A 25 31.75 1.01 -10.28
CA SER A 25 32.32 2.01 -9.37
C SER A 25 33.32 1.45 -8.36
N ASP A 26 33.41 0.13 -8.21
CA ASP A 26 34.24 -0.49 -7.19
C ASP A 26 35.72 -0.56 -7.60
N HIS A 27 36.60 -0.50 -6.61
CA HIS A 27 38.03 -0.59 -6.80
C HIS A 27 38.48 -2.05 -6.97
N VAL A 28 39.27 -2.30 -8.02
CA VAL A 28 39.97 -3.58 -8.22
C VAL A 28 41.44 -3.32 -8.53
N CYS A 29 42.33 -3.80 -7.66
CA CYS A 29 43.78 -3.77 -7.91
C CYS A 29 44.14 -4.58 -9.18
N GLN A 30 45.28 -4.26 -9.80
CA GLN A 30 45.79 -5.03 -10.94
C GLN A 30 46.00 -6.50 -10.54
N GLY A 31 45.38 -7.43 -11.28
CA GLY A 31 45.39 -8.87 -10.98
C GLY A 31 44.46 -9.30 -9.84
N GLY A 32 43.72 -8.37 -9.23
CA GLY A 32 42.72 -8.64 -8.20
C GLY A 32 41.36 -9.03 -8.78
N ARG A 33 40.49 -9.53 -7.91
CA ARG A 33 39.08 -9.79 -8.21
C ARG A 33 38.18 -9.18 -7.13
N LEU A 34 36.92 -8.94 -7.48
CA LEU A 34 35.90 -8.61 -6.50
C LEU A 34 35.40 -9.88 -5.83
N GLU A 35 35.34 -9.86 -4.51
CA GLU A 35 34.78 -10.91 -3.68
C GLU A 35 33.51 -10.37 -3.01
N LEU A 36 32.42 -11.12 -3.15
CA LEU A 36 31.15 -10.79 -2.51
C LEU A 36 31.16 -11.32 -1.07
N ILE A 37 31.06 -10.40 -0.12
CA ILE A 37 30.90 -10.69 1.30
C ILE A 37 29.41 -10.58 1.64
N ILE A 38 28.81 -11.73 1.95
CA ILE A 38 27.40 -11.82 2.31
C ILE A 38 27.28 -11.67 3.83
N ASP A 39 26.67 -10.57 4.28
CA ASP A 39 26.33 -10.37 5.70
C ASP A 39 24.84 -10.63 5.91
N THR A 40 24.52 -11.84 6.38
CA THR A 40 23.13 -12.23 6.63
C THR A 40 22.47 -11.46 7.78
N LYS A 41 23.25 -10.79 8.65
CA LYS A 41 22.71 -9.96 9.73
C LYS A 41 22.20 -8.61 9.25
N MET A 42 22.68 -8.15 8.10
CA MET A 42 22.30 -6.89 7.49
C MET A 42 21.10 -7.01 6.53
N ASN A 43 20.51 -8.20 6.44
CA ASN A 43 19.34 -8.46 5.63
C ASN A 43 18.06 -8.05 6.36
N PHE A 44 17.26 -7.21 5.70
CA PHE A 44 15.96 -6.76 6.18
C PHE A 44 14.90 -7.24 5.20
N GLY A 45 14.30 -8.41 5.44
CA GLY A 45 13.36 -8.99 4.48
C GLY A 45 14.01 -9.17 3.10
N LEU A 46 13.38 -8.67 2.05
CA LEU A 46 13.89 -8.71 0.67
C LEU A 46 14.95 -7.65 0.36
N PHE A 47 15.26 -6.76 1.29
CA PHE A 47 16.38 -5.82 1.14
C PHE A 47 17.64 -6.41 1.73
N HIS A 48 18.65 -6.59 0.88
CA HIS A 48 19.93 -7.19 1.24
C HIS A 48 21.04 -6.15 1.13
N LYS A 49 21.88 -6.10 2.16
CA LYS A 49 23.08 -5.26 2.18
C LYS A 49 24.29 -6.15 2.38
N ASN A 50 25.05 -6.30 1.30
CA ASN A 50 26.29 -7.05 1.22
C ASN A 50 27.47 -6.09 1.08
N ALA A 51 28.68 -6.61 1.02
CA ALA A 51 29.87 -5.85 0.66
C ALA A 51 30.59 -6.49 -0.52
N LEU A 52 31.12 -5.67 -1.40
CA LEU A 52 32.09 -6.08 -2.41
C LEU A 52 33.48 -5.69 -1.89
N LYS A 53 34.41 -6.63 -1.89
CA LYS A 53 35.78 -6.43 -1.40
C LYS A 53 36.78 -6.78 -2.49
N CYS A 54 37.83 -5.98 -2.66
CA CYS A 54 38.95 -6.39 -3.49
C CYS A 54 39.72 -7.54 -2.82
N SER A 55 40.10 -8.57 -3.57
CA SER A 55 40.86 -9.71 -3.04
C SER A 55 42.30 -9.36 -2.63
N ILE A 56 42.81 -8.19 -3.04
CA ILE A 56 44.22 -7.78 -2.83
C ILE A 56 44.34 -6.67 -1.79
N CYS A 57 43.43 -5.70 -1.78
CA CYS A 57 43.43 -4.63 -0.80
C CYS A 57 42.18 -4.69 0.09
N ASP A 58 42.22 -4.04 1.25
CA ASP A 58 41.06 -3.99 2.15
C ASP A 58 39.97 -3.00 1.72
N HIS A 59 40.01 -2.51 0.47
CA HIS A 59 38.92 -1.70 -0.04
C HIS A 59 37.63 -2.54 -0.12
N ALA A 60 36.58 -2.02 0.49
CA ALA A 60 35.26 -2.62 0.45
C ALA A 60 34.18 -1.55 0.23
N THR A 61 33.25 -1.84 -0.66
CA THR A 61 32.08 -1.01 -0.91
C THR A 61 30.81 -1.75 -0.48
N ASN A 62 29.78 -1.01 -0.09
CA ASN A 62 28.49 -1.60 0.22
C ASN A 62 27.75 -1.91 -1.09
N LEU A 63 27.28 -3.15 -1.23
CA LEU A 63 26.41 -3.57 -2.31
C LEU A 63 25.00 -3.82 -1.77
N THR A 64 24.05 -3.05 -2.25
CA THR A 64 22.62 -3.28 -1.97
C THR A 64 21.94 -3.83 -3.20
N ASN A 65 20.88 -4.63 -3.02
CA ASN A 65 20.12 -5.16 -4.15
C ASN A 65 19.23 -4.13 -4.85
N PHE A 66 18.98 -2.98 -4.21
CA PHE A 66 18.29 -1.82 -4.76
C PHE A 66 18.97 -0.53 -4.31
N PRO A 67 18.77 0.59 -5.04
CA PRO A 67 19.24 1.90 -4.60
C PRO A 67 18.67 2.26 -3.22
N THR A 68 19.51 2.84 -2.36
CA THR A 68 19.01 3.38 -1.09
C THR A 68 18.33 4.71 -1.36
N ARG A 69 17.01 4.77 -1.21
CA ARG A 69 16.25 6.01 -1.35
C ARG A 69 16.46 6.90 -0.11
N SER A 70 16.48 8.22 -0.32
CA SER A 70 16.69 9.23 0.74
C SER A 70 15.68 9.18 1.89
N ASN A 71 14.51 8.59 1.65
CA ASN A 71 13.44 8.40 2.63
C ASN A 71 13.58 7.11 3.47
N GLY A 72 14.65 6.33 3.28
CA GLY A 72 14.87 5.07 4.00
C GLY A 72 13.90 3.95 3.61
N ILE A 73 13.10 4.12 2.55
CA ILE A 73 12.16 3.09 2.09
C ILE A 73 12.94 1.99 1.37
N GLN A 74 12.85 0.80 1.93
CA GLN A 74 13.33 -0.43 1.31
C GLN A 74 12.30 -0.90 0.27
N GLU A 75 12.47 -0.44 -0.97
CA GLU A 75 11.55 -0.67 -2.09
C GLU A 75 11.07 -2.13 -2.25
N PRO A 76 11.94 -3.17 -2.25
CA PRO A 76 11.47 -4.54 -2.43
C PRO A 76 10.53 -5.00 -1.31
N ASN A 77 10.78 -4.55 -0.08
CA ASN A 77 9.89 -4.81 1.05
C ASN A 77 8.55 -4.09 0.84
N HIS A 78 8.59 -2.81 0.47
CA HIS A 78 7.38 -2.04 0.20
C HIS A 78 6.50 -2.67 -0.89
N CYS A 79 7.10 -3.15 -1.97
CA CYS A 79 6.41 -3.84 -3.05
C CYS A 79 5.71 -5.12 -2.57
N ILE A 80 6.42 -5.99 -1.83
CA ILE A 80 5.82 -7.25 -1.38
C ILE A 80 4.74 -7.03 -0.31
N TYR A 81 4.93 -6.03 0.58
CA TYR A 81 3.89 -5.63 1.54
C TYR A 81 2.64 -5.15 0.84
N SER A 82 2.80 -4.23 -0.11
CA SER A 82 1.69 -3.67 -0.89
C SER A 82 0.97 -4.75 -1.69
N ALA A 83 1.72 -5.63 -2.38
CA ALA A 83 1.15 -6.74 -3.13
C ALA A 83 0.35 -7.69 -2.24
N GLY A 84 0.89 -8.06 -1.07
CA GLY A 84 0.22 -8.93 -0.12
C GLY A 84 -1.03 -8.30 0.51
N ALA A 85 -1.00 -6.97 0.72
CA ALA A 85 -2.11 -6.18 1.24
C ALA A 85 -3.24 -6.04 0.21
N ILE A 86 -2.90 -5.58 -1.01
CA ILE A 86 -3.86 -5.32 -2.10
C ILE A 86 -4.52 -6.62 -2.58
N SER A 87 -3.74 -7.68 -2.75
CA SER A 87 -4.28 -9.02 -3.07
C SER A 87 -5.09 -9.60 -1.92
N GLY A 88 -4.94 -9.00 -0.73
CA GLY A 88 -5.61 -9.40 0.50
C GLY A 88 -5.39 -10.87 0.83
N ILE A 89 -4.15 -11.33 0.64
CA ILE A 89 -3.60 -12.60 1.11
C ILE A 89 -3.07 -12.44 2.55
N GLY A 90 -2.58 -11.24 2.90
CA GLY A 90 -2.10 -10.91 4.24
C GLY A 90 -0.71 -11.48 4.54
N TYR A 91 -0.23 -11.25 5.77
CA TYR A 91 1.14 -11.56 6.15
C TYR A 91 1.47 -13.06 6.03
N ASP A 92 0.67 -13.95 6.61
CA ASP A 92 1.01 -15.37 6.70
C ASP A 92 1.13 -16.04 5.32
N ALA A 93 0.22 -15.71 4.39
CA ALA A 93 0.28 -16.19 3.02
C ALA A 93 1.46 -15.58 2.24
N THR A 94 1.76 -14.30 2.47
CA THR A 94 2.94 -13.64 1.88
C THR A 94 4.24 -14.30 2.37
N HIS A 95 4.32 -14.56 3.68
CA HIS A 95 5.45 -15.25 4.32
C HIS A 95 5.64 -16.66 3.77
N PHE A 96 4.54 -17.42 3.66
CA PHE A 96 4.58 -18.76 3.07
C PHE A 96 5.08 -18.74 1.64
N LEU A 97 4.57 -17.83 0.79
CA LEU A 97 5.02 -17.68 -0.58
C LEU A 97 6.52 -17.34 -0.66
N LEU A 98 6.99 -16.37 0.12
CA LEU A 98 8.40 -16.00 0.12
C LEU A 98 9.29 -17.15 0.60
N SER A 99 8.84 -17.91 1.61
CA SER A 99 9.55 -19.08 2.12
C SER A 99 9.66 -20.19 1.06
N LEU A 100 8.60 -20.43 0.29
CA LEU A 100 8.64 -21.38 -0.83
C LEU A 100 9.65 -21.00 -1.91
N LEU A 101 9.85 -19.70 -2.12
CA LEU A 101 10.82 -19.17 -3.07
C LEU A 101 12.25 -19.09 -2.49
N GLY A 102 12.47 -19.53 -1.24
CA GLY A 102 13.76 -19.39 -0.56
C GLY A 102 14.13 -17.94 -0.25
N LEU A 103 13.15 -17.03 -0.21
CA LEU A 103 13.34 -15.61 0.02
C LEU A 103 13.13 -15.24 1.49
N SER A 104 13.93 -14.30 1.97
CA SER A 104 13.79 -13.77 3.32
C SER A 104 12.50 -12.96 3.45
N THR A 105 11.69 -13.34 4.43
CA THR A 105 10.44 -12.63 4.70
C THR A 105 10.71 -11.42 5.59
N PRO A 106 10.12 -10.25 5.28
CA PRO A 106 10.27 -9.10 6.15
C PRO A 106 9.51 -9.27 7.47
N HIS A 107 9.89 -8.51 8.49
CA HIS A 107 9.29 -8.63 9.83
C HIS A 107 7.78 -8.31 9.84
N ARG A 108 7.00 -9.11 10.58
CA ARG A 108 5.54 -8.96 10.71
C ARG A 108 5.10 -7.55 11.08
N ALA A 109 5.77 -6.90 12.03
CA ALA A 109 5.42 -5.54 12.44
C ALA A 109 5.56 -4.52 11.30
N ASN A 110 6.57 -4.68 10.44
CA ASN A 110 6.79 -3.78 9.30
C ASN A 110 5.72 -3.99 8.21
N PHE A 111 5.28 -5.24 8.01
CA PHE A 111 4.15 -5.54 7.13
C PHE A 111 2.90 -4.78 7.57
N TYR A 112 2.50 -4.91 8.84
CA TYR A 112 1.28 -4.26 9.33
C TYR A 112 1.41 -2.74 9.40
N LYS A 113 2.60 -2.20 9.69
CA LYS A 113 2.86 -0.76 9.58
C LYS A 113 2.56 -0.25 8.17
N GLN A 114 2.99 -0.98 7.13
CA GLN A 114 2.73 -0.58 5.75
C GLN A 114 1.27 -0.76 5.34
N VAL A 115 0.62 -1.82 5.81
CA VAL A 115 -0.83 -1.98 5.64
C VAL A 115 -1.59 -0.81 6.25
N HIS A 116 -1.22 -0.35 7.45
CA HIS A 116 -1.83 0.82 8.06
C HIS A 116 -1.60 2.10 7.25
N ASN A 117 -0.35 2.35 6.82
CA ASN A 117 -0.05 3.49 5.96
C ASN A 117 -0.89 3.49 4.67
N LEU A 118 -1.05 2.33 4.03
CA LEU A 118 -1.89 2.19 2.83
C LEU A 118 -3.35 2.51 3.13
N TYR A 119 -3.88 2.06 4.26
CA TYR A 119 -5.25 2.39 4.65
C TYR A 119 -5.43 3.87 4.97
N ASP A 120 -4.46 4.51 5.61
CA ASP A 120 -4.52 5.92 5.95
C ASP A 120 -4.46 6.79 4.67
N GLN A 121 -3.61 6.42 3.71
CA GLN A 121 -3.59 7.03 2.38
C GLN A 121 -4.92 6.83 1.64
N LEU A 122 -5.45 5.61 1.64
CA LEU A 122 -6.74 5.32 1.00
C LEU A 122 -7.88 6.14 1.63
N PHE A 123 -7.87 6.28 2.96
CA PHE A 123 -8.86 7.09 3.66
C PHE A 123 -8.73 8.58 3.31
N TYR A 124 -7.50 9.09 3.24
CA TYR A 124 -7.23 10.46 2.81
C TYR A 124 -7.78 10.72 1.40
N PHE A 125 -7.46 9.85 0.42
CA PHE A 125 -7.94 10.01 -0.95
C PHE A 125 -9.46 9.91 -1.05
N ALA A 126 -10.06 8.91 -0.40
CA ALA A 126 -11.52 8.78 -0.36
C ALA A 126 -12.21 10.01 0.26
N HIS A 127 -11.59 10.63 1.27
CA HIS A 127 -12.11 11.87 1.84
C HIS A 127 -12.00 13.05 0.86
N GLN A 128 -10.89 13.18 0.13
CA GLN A 128 -10.74 14.20 -0.91
C GLN A 128 -11.78 14.03 -2.03
N ASP A 129 -11.96 12.80 -2.52
CA ASP A 129 -12.99 12.48 -3.53
C ASP A 129 -14.39 12.86 -3.04
N PHE A 130 -14.69 12.60 -1.76
CA PHE A 130 -15.96 12.97 -1.16
C PHE A 130 -16.18 14.48 -1.08
N LEU A 131 -15.13 15.27 -0.81
CA LEU A 131 -15.22 16.74 -0.83
C LEU A 131 -15.51 17.25 -2.24
N CYS A 132 -14.84 16.69 -3.26
CA CYS A 132 -15.11 17.02 -4.65
C CYS A 132 -16.56 16.67 -5.06
N LEU A 133 -17.06 15.52 -4.61
CA LEU A 133 -18.46 15.14 -4.81
C LEU A 133 -19.43 16.19 -4.24
N ILE A 134 -19.19 16.66 -3.01
CA ILE A 134 -20.05 17.68 -2.39
C ILE A 134 -20.11 18.94 -3.26
N ASP A 135 -18.97 19.37 -3.80
CA ASP A 135 -18.90 20.53 -4.68
C ASP A 135 -19.63 20.29 -6.02
N ASP A 136 -19.52 19.08 -6.58
CA ASP A 136 -20.22 18.69 -7.81
C ASP A 136 -21.73 18.71 -7.62
N VAL A 137 -22.23 18.11 -6.54
CA VAL A 137 -23.67 18.06 -6.22
C VAL A 137 -24.21 19.47 -5.94
N ARG A 138 -23.46 20.30 -5.21
CA ARG A 138 -23.86 21.70 -4.96
C ARG A 138 -23.97 22.49 -6.25
N ARG A 139 -23.02 22.32 -7.17
CA ARG A 139 -23.04 22.98 -8.49
C ARG A 139 -24.22 22.50 -9.35
N ALA A 140 -24.46 21.19 -9.39
CA ALA A 140 -25.58 20.62 -10.14
C ALA A 140 -26.94 21.16 -9.65
N ASN A 141 -27.08 21.33 -8.34
CA ASN A 141 -28.29 21.84 -7.69
C ASN A 141 -28.36 23.37 -7.57
N GLN A 142 -27.42 24.10 -8.19
CA GLN A 142 -27.34 25.57 -8.16
C GLN A 142 -27.43 26.16 -6.74
N CYS A 143 -26.93 25.44 -5.75
CA CYS A 143 -27.05 25.82 -4.36
C CYS A 143 -25.99 26.86 -3.97
N GLU A 144 -26.40 27.87 -3.20
CA GLU A 144 -25.49 28.84 -2.62
C GLU A 144 -24.55 28.19 -1.58
N LEU A 145 -23.38 28.80 -1.41
CA LEU A 145 -22.42 28.45 -0.36
C LEU A 145 -23.10 28.57 1.02
N ASN A 146 -22.95 27.56 1.87
CA ASN A 146 -23.49 27.46 3.24
C ASN A 146 -24.99 27.20 3.39
N VAL A 147 -25.73 26.96 2.29
CA VAL A 147 -27.10 26.44 2.39
C VAL A 147 -27.06 24.94 2.72
N VAL A 148 -27.88 24.52 3.68
CA VAL A 148 -28.14 23.11 3.99
C VAL A 148 -29.06 22.56 2.91
N MET A 149 -28.65 21.44 2.31
CA MET A 149 -29.37 20.77 1.24
C MET A 149 -29.63 19.33 1.68
N ASP A 150 -30.87 18.90 1.53
CA ASP A 150 -31.24 17.51 1.70
C ASP A 150 -30.91 16.76 0.40
N LEU A 151 -30.26 15.61 0.52
CA LEU A 151 -29.86 14.78 -0.61
C LEU A 151 -30.48 13.40 -0.49
N THR A 152 -31.05 12.94 -1.59
CA THR A 152 -31.42 11.54 -1.73
C THR A 152 -30.21 10.79 -2.27
N VAL A 153 -29.74 9.80 -1.52
CA VAL A 153 -28.56 9.02 -1.91
C VAL A 153 -28.87 7.53 -1.88
N SER A 154 -28.34 6.81 -2.87
CA SER A 154 -28.22 5.37 -2.85
C SER A 154 -26.84 4.99 -2.33
N LEU A 155 -26.78 3.96 -1.50
CA LEU A 155 -25.54 3.42 -0.95
C LEU A 155 -25.41 1.96 -1.37
N ASP A 156 -24.31 1.64 -2.06
CA ASP A 156 -23.92 0.27 -2.35
C ASP A 156 -22.51 0.02 -1.83
N GLY A 157 -22.18 -1.18 -1.39
CA GLY A 157 -20.87 -1.42 -0.83
C GLY A 157 -20.55 -2.88 -0.63
N THR A 158 -19.25 -3.17 -0.65
CA THR A 158 -18.72 -4.50 -0.38
C THR A 158 -17.93 -4.50 0.91
N TRP A 159 -18.10 -5.57 1.67
CA TRP A 159 -17.39 -5.81 2.91
C TRP A 159 -16.55 -7.07 2.77
N LYS A 160 -15.23 -6.93 2.94
CA LYS A 160 -14.38 -8.10 2.99
C LYS A 160 -14.52 -8.77 4.36
N LYS A 161 -15.42 -9.74 4.46
CA LYS A 161 -15.50 -10.64 5.62
C LYS A 161 -14.29 -11.57 5.63
N ARG A 162 -13.45 -11.51 6.67
CA ARG A 162 -12.46 -12.56 6.98
C ARG A 162 -12.92 -13.25 8.26
N GLY A 163 -13.64 -14.37 8.12
CA GLY A 163 -14.25 -15.06 9.26
C GLY A 163 -15.41 -14.25 9.86
N HIS A 164 -15.46 -14.13 11.19
CA HIS A 164 -16.55 -13.46 11.93
C HIS A 164 -16.38 -11.94 12.08
N GLN A 165 -15.31 -11.34 11.51
CA GLN A 165 -15.04 -9.90 11.63
C GLN A 165 -14.75 -9.27 10.25
N SER A 166 -15.44 -8.17 9.94
CA SER A 166 -15.18 -7.32 8.78
C SER A 166 -14.37 -6.11 9.21
N LEU A 167 -13.06 -6.10 8.97
CA LEU A 167 -12.20 -4.99 9.39
C LEU A 167 -12.39 -3.72 8.54
N TYR A 168 -12.67 -3.89 7.25
CA TYR A 168 -12.79 -2.79 6.27
C TYR A 168 -13.84 -3.12 5.20
N GLY A 169 -14.61 -2.12 4.81
CA GLY A 169 -15.54 -2.14 3.68
C GLY A 169 -15.33 -0.94 2.77
N MET A 170 -15.74 -1.08 1.52
CA MET A 170 -15.81 0.00 0.56
C MET A 170 -17.29 0.28 0.30
N VAL A 171 -17.68 1.55 0.41
CA VAL A 171 -19.05 1.98 0.16
C VAL A 171 -19.02 3.09 -0.89
N PHE A 172 -19.88 2.93 -1.86
CA PHE A 172 -20.19 3.87 -2.92
C PHE A 172 -21.48 4.61 -2.55
N LEU A 173 -21.44 5.93 -2.68
CA LEU A 173 -22.58 6.81 -2.52
C LEU A 173 -22.92 7.39 -3.88
N ILE A 174 -24.17 7.22 -4.31
CA ILE A 174 -24.68 7.75 -5.57
C ILE A 174 -25.81 8.72 -5.21
N GLU A 175 -25.64 10.00 -5.54
CA GLU A 175 -26.71 10.98 -5.41
C GLU A 175 -27.75 10.78 -6.51
N ALA A 176 -29.03 10.77 -6.16
CA ALA A 176 -30.10 10.28 -7.02
C ALA A 176 -30.39 11.20 -8.22
N GLU A 177 -30.21 12.52 -8.08
CA GLU A 177 -30.62 13.49 -9.10
C GLU A 177 -29.51 13.79 -10.10
N SER A 178 -28.30 14.07 -9.62
CA SER A 178 -27.11 14.33 -10.43
C SER A 178 -26.41 13.06 -10.91
N GLY A 179 -26.68 11.92 -10.28
CA GLY A 179 -25.94 10.68 -10.50
C GLY A 179 -24.49 10.74 -10.02
N ALA A 180 -24.13 11.77 -9.25
CA ALA A 180 -22.76 11.97 -8.81
C ALA A 180 -22.34 10.86 -7.83
N LEU A 181 -21.13 10.33 -8.03
CA LEU A 181 -20.62 9.15 -7.36
C LEU A 181 -19.47 9.52 -6.43
N GLY A 182 -19.56 9.12 -5.17
CA GLY A 182 -18.48 9.19 -4.19
C GLY A 182 -18.14 7.81 -3.63
N GLN A 183 -16.94 7.69 -3.11
CA GLN A 183 -16.47 6.45 -2.47
C GLN A 183 -15.92 6.76 -1.08
N PHE A 184 -16.21 5.90 -0.10
CA PHE A 184 -15.63 6.00 1.22
C PHE A 184 -15.23 4.64 1.79
N VAL A 185 -14.15 4.64 2.56
CA VAL A 185 -13.65 3.45 3.26
C VAL A 185 -14.32 3.38 4.63
N ALA A 186 -15.17 2.38 4.84
CA ALA A 186 -15.83 2.16 6.10
C ALA A 186 -15.00 1.21 6.98
N ARG A 187 -14.49 1.69 8.12
CA ARG A 187 -13.97 0.82 9.19
C ARG A 187 -15.14 0.26 10.01
N GLN A 188 -14.99 -0.91 10.61
CA GLN A 188 -16.05 -1.60 11.38
C GLN A 188 -16.74 -0.71 12.43
N PHE A 189 -16.02 0.25 13.03
CA PHE A 189 -16.57 1.21 14.00
C PHE A 189 -17.61 2.19 13.40
N VAL A 190 -17.56 2.40 12.08
CA VAL A 190 -18.54 3.20 11.33
C VAL A 190 -19.77 2.38 10.99
N ALA A 191 -19.67 1.06 10.78
CA ALA A 191 -20.85 0.22 10.47
C ALA A 191 -21.85 0.17 11.63
N ASP A 192 -21.37 0.04 12.87
CA ASP A 192 -22.24 0.04 14.06
C ASP A 192 -22.89 1.42 14.28
N ASN A 193 -22.19 2.51 13.95
CA ASN A 193 -22.74 3.85 14.07
C ASN A 193 -23.63 4.24 12.88
N LEU A 194 -23.31 3.81 11.65
CA LEU A 194 -24.13 4.03 10.46
C LEU A 194 -25.42 3.22 10.55
N SER A 195 -25.37 1.97 11.00
CA SER A 195 -26.57 1.18 11.29
C SER A 195 -27.38 1.75 12.46
N ARG A 196 -26.74 2.32 13.50
CA ARG A 196 -27.45 3.07 14.56
C ARG A 196 -28.06 4.38 14.06
N THR A 197 -27.38 5.10 13.17
CA THR A 197 -27.88 6.35 12.58
C THR A 197 -29.03 6.08 11.61
N ILE A 198 -28.92 5.06 10.75
CA ILE A 198 -30.01 4.60 9.86
C ILE A 198 -31.20 4.12 10.70
N ARG A 199 -30.99 3.31 11.75
CA ARG A 199 -32.07 2.90 12.67
C ARG A 199 -32.70 4.08 13.41
N ARG A 200 -31.93 5.12 13.73
CA ARG A 200 -32.46 6.34 14.35
C ARG A 200 -33.33 7.13 13.36
N MET A 201 -32.93 7.22 12.09
CA MET A 201 -33.71 7.85 11.02
C MET A 201 -35.02 7.09 10.72
N ASP A 202 -35.01 5.75 10.74
CA ASP A 202 -36.22 4.91 10.63
C ASP A 202 -37.14 5.07 11.85
N SER A 203 -36.58 5.24 13.05
CA SER A 203 -37.38 5.43 14.27
C SER A 203 -38.01 6.83 14.39
N SER A 204 -37.39 7.86 13.79
CA SER A 204 -37.94 9.23 13.79
C SER A 204 -38.99 9.46 12.71
N SER A 205 -39.00 8.66 11.65
CA SER A 205 -40.00 8.73 10.57
C SER A 205 -41.31 8.03 10.92
N HIS A 206 -41.32 7.13 11.92
CA HIS A 206 -42.55 6.49 12.43
C HIS A 206 -43.28 7.29 13.53
N SER A 207 -42.69 8.37 14.06
CA SER A 207 -43.31 9.18 15.13
C SER A 207 -44.03 10.45 14.65
N GLN A 208 -44.18 10.67 13.34
CA GLN A 208 -44.93 11.81 12.78
C GLN A 208 -46.14 11.45 11.91
N PHE A 209 -46.58 10.18 11.94
CA PHE A 209 -47.81 9.72 11.28
C PHE A 209 -48.73 8.96 12.24
N VAL A 210 -48.94 9.46 13.47
CA VAL A 210 -50.14 9.13 14.26
C VAL A 210 -50.52 10.34 15.10
N ALA A 211 -51.44 11.14 14.57
CA ALA A 211 -52.45 12.01 15.20
C ALA A 211 -52.69 13.24 14.31
#